data_AF-A0A0S9CKL5-F1
#
_entry.id   AF-A0A0S9CKL5-F1
#
_cell.length_a   1.000
_cell.length_b   1.000
_cell.length_c   1.000
_cell.angle_alpha   90.00
_cell.angle_beta   90.00
_cell.angle_gamma   90.00
#
_symmetry.space_group_name_H-M   'P 1'
#
loop_
_entity.id
_entity.type
_entity.pdbx_description
1 polymer ?
#
loop_
_entity_poly.entity_id
_entity_poly.type
_entity_poly.pdbx_seq_one_letter_code
_entity_poly.pdbx_strand_id
1 'polypeptide(L)'
;MDRAGKRTGARRLLSCLTDDDFRIVDADEDYAAVLGYKRDGLIGRSVLMLTHPDDREVNQQRADALKDGGTPFSITKRYVGADDRILWVTNHISLFNAGPRG
;
A
#
# COMPACT_ATOMS: atom_id res chain seq x y z
N MET A 1 37.44 9.46 21.73
CA MET A 1 36.14 9.88 22.29
C MET A 1 35.06 9.23 21.44
N ASP A 2 34.24 8.40 22.08
CA ASP A 2 33.31 7.46 21.48
C ASP A 2 31.86 7.98 21.61
N ARG A 3 30.99 7.51 20.71
CA ARG A 3 29.50 7.54 20.70
C ARG A 3 28.82 8.88 20.34
N ALA A 4 27.76 8.93 19.53
CA ALA A 4 26.85 7.89 19.04
C ALA A 4 26.34 8.24 17.63
N GLY A 5 26.70 7.41 16.64
CA GLY A 5 25.94 7.33 15.40
C GLY A 5 24.56 6.74 15.75
N LYS A 6 23.51 7.56 15.62
CA LYS A 6 22.13 7.18 15.85
C LYS A 6 21.70 6.21 14.73
N ARG A 7 22.05 4.93 14.88
CA ARG A 7 21.54 3.87 14.01
C ARG A 7 20.23 3.31 14.58
N THR A 8 19.29 3.13 13.64
CA THR A 8 18.12 2.25 13.72
C THR A 8 16.85 2.86 14.31
N GLY A 9 16.16 3.69 13.53
CA GLY A 9 14.70 3.71 13.57
C GLY A 9 14.21 2.47 12.85
N ALA A 10 13.48 1.58 13.52
CA ALA A 10 12.80 0.48 12.84
C ALA A 10 11.92 1.09 11.73
N ARG A 11 12.14 0.70 10.48
CA ARG A 11 11.32 1.14 9.36
C ARG A 11 9.93 0.52 9.59
N ARG A 12 8.98 1.32 10.07
CA ARG A 12 7.63 0.84 10.38
C ARG A 12 7.00 0.34 9.07
N LEU A 13 6.53 -0.90 9.07
CA LEU A 13 5.69 -1.42 7.99
C LEU A 13 4.32 -0.74 8.12
N LEU A 14 3.87 -0.14 7.04
CA LEU A 14 2.55 0.45 6.93
C LEU A 14 1.66 -0.55 6.19
N SER A 15 0.46 -0.77 6.70
CA SER A 15 -0.47 -1.74 6.16
C SER A 15 -1.80 -1.11 5.76
N CYS A 16 -2.40 -1.70 4.73
CA CYS A 16 -3.79 -1.49 4.36
C CYS A 16 -4.37 -2.82 3.88
N LEU A 17 -5.65 -3.04 4.14
CA LEU A 17 -6.42 -4.14 3.60
C LEU A 17 -7.30 -3.63 2.47
N THR A 18 -7.48 -4.45 1.45
CA THR A 18 -8.42 -4.16 0.37
C THR A 18 -9.45 -5.26 0.22
N ASP A 19 -10.58 -4.92 -0.40
CA ASP A 19 -11.45 -5.92 -1.00
C ASP A 19 -10.81 -6.52 -2.27
N ASP A 20 -11.54 -7.42 -2.93
CA ASP A 20 -11.15 -8.00 -4.20
C ASP A 20 -11.03 -6.95 -5.30
N ASP A 21 -11.83 -5.89 -5.32
CA ASP A 21 -11.67 -4.76 -6.26
C ASP A 21 -10.48 -3.82 -5.95
N PHE A 22 -9.62 -4.18 -4.99
CA PHE A 22 -8.52 -3.36 -4.49
C PHE A 22 -8.97 -1.99 -3.95
N ARG A 23 -10.20 -1.90 -3.44
CA ARG A 23 -10.66 -0.76 -2.63
C ARG A 23 -10.23 -0.97 -1.20
N ILE A 24 -9.70 0.09 -0.58
CA ILE A 24 -9.20 0.05 0.79
C ILE A 24 -10.39 -0.16 1.74
N VAL A 25 -10.36 -1.24 2.52
CA VAL A 25 -11.36 -1.54 3.56
C VAL A 25 -10.82 -1.24 4.96
N ASP A 26 -9.49 -1.25 5.11
CA ASP A 26 -8.81 -0.85 6.34
C ASP A 26 -7.41 -0.30 6.05
N ALA A 27 -6.90 0.57 6.92
CA ALA A 27 -5.55 1.11 6.82
C ALA A 27 -5.03 1.59 8.19
N ASP A 28 -3.72 1.42 8.41
CA ASP A 28 -3.04 2.05 9.54
C ASP A 28 -3.18 3.57 9.49
N GLU A 29 -3.27 4.22 10.65
CA GLU A 29 -3.32 5.69 10.72
C GLU A 29 -2.07 6.33 10.10
N ASP A 30 -0.90 5.74 10.34
CA ASP A 30 0.36 6.18 9.74
C ASP A 30 0.39 5.99 8.22
N TYR A 31 -0.29 4.96 7.68
CA TYR A 31 -0.42 4.77 6.23
C TYR A 31 -1.14 5.97 5.62
N ALA A 32 -2.27 6.37 6.20
CA ALA A 32 -3.02 7.53 5.75
C ALA A 32 -2.22 8.83 5.91
N ALA A 33 -1.59 9.03 7.08
CA ALA A 33 -0.82 10.23 7.38
C ALA A 33 0.38 10.43 6.44
N VAL A 34 1.14 9.37 6.17
CA VAL A 34 2.29 9.39 5.24
C VAL A 34 1.86 9.67 3.79
N LEU A 35 0.61 9.40 3.42
CA LEU A 35 0.05 9.76 2.11
C LEU A 35 -0.63 11.13 2.08
N GLY A 36 -0.77 11.80 3.24
CA GLY A 36 -1.42 13.11 3.34
C GLY A 36 -2.93 13.03 3.41
N TYR A 37 -3.49 11.84 3.65
CA TYR A 37 -4.93 11.63 3.78
C TYR A 37 -5.33 11.43 5.24
N LYS A 38 -6.61 11.70 5.54
CA LYS A 38 -7.26 11.10 6.70
C LYS A 38 -7.68 9.67 6.36
N ARG A 39 -7.69 8.76 7.34
CA ARG A 39 -8.10 7.36 7.16
C ARG A 39 -9.44 7.24 6.42
N ASP A 40 -10.46 7.97 6.86
CA ASP A 40 -11.79 7.96 6.25
C ASP A 40 -11.81 8.42 4.79
N GLY A 41 -10.82 9.22 4.37
CA GLY A 41 -10.66 9.64 2.97
C GLY A 41 -10.12 8.53 2.06
N LEU A 42 -9.51 7.49 2.63
CA LEU A 42 -8.98 6.33 1.91
C LEU A 42 -9.97 5.17 1.85
N ILE A 43 -10.80 4.98 2.88
CA ILE A 43 -11.74 3.86 2.91
C ILE A 43 -12.72 3.93 1.72
N GLY A 44 -12.90 2.80 1.04
CA GLY A 44 -13.70 2.64 -0.17
C GLY A 44 -13.02 3.14 -1.46
N ARG A 45 -11.83 3.73 -1.39
CA ARG A 45 -11.08 4.18 -2.56
C ARG A 45 -10.18 3.09 -3.11
N SER A 46 -10.01 3.05 -4.44
CA SER A 46 -9.06 2.16 -5.09
C SER A 46 -7.62 2.56 -4.79
N VAL A 47 -6.75 1.60 -4.47
CA VAL A 47 -5.30 1.83 -4.34
C VAL A 47 -4.65 2.36 -5.63
N LEU A 48 -5.30 2.23 -6.79
CA LEU A 48 -4.84 2.85 -8.04
C LEU A 48 -4.90 4.37 -8.02
N MET A 49 -5.79 4.97 -7.21
CA MET A 49 -5.83 6.44 -7.07
C MET A 49 -4.52 6.97 -6.49
N LEU A 50 -3.91 6.18 -5.59
CA LEU A 50 -2.62 6.49 -4.97
C LEU A 50 -1.47 6.16 -5.91
N THR A 51 -1.66 5.32 -6.94
CA THR A 51 -0.57 4.89 -7.84
C THR A 51 -0.36 5.91 -8.94
N HIS A 52 0.90 6.32 -9.16
CA HIS A 52 1.29 7.21 -10.24
C HIS A 52 0.80 6.66 -11.60
N PRO A 53 0.26 7.49 -12.51
CA PRO A 53 -0.33 7.05 -13.78
C PRO A 53 0.53 6.04 -14.57
N ASP A 54 1.82 6.33 -14.75
CA ASP A 54 2.76 5.46 -15.46
C ASP A 54 2.96 4.07 -14.82
N ASP A 55 2.70 3.94 -13.51
CA ASP A 55 2.92 2.69 -12.78
C ASP A 55 1.61 1.87 -12.64
N ARG A 56 0.45 2.42 -13.06
CA ARG A 56 -0.87 1.80 -12.88
C ARG A 56 -1.02 0.50 -13.68
N GLU A 57 -0.55 0.49 -14.92
CA GLU A 57 -0.67 -0.67 -15.80
C GLU A 57 0.09 -1.87 -15.22
N VAL A 58 1.37 -1.69 -14.90
CA VAL A 58 2.20 -2.75 -14.29
C VAL A 58 1.62 -3.21 -12.96
N ASN A 59 1.11 -2.28 -12.14
CA ASN A 59 0.44 -2.66 -10.90
C ASN A 59 -0.80 -3.52 -11.16
N GLN A 60 -1.67 -3.12 -12.09
CA GLN A 60 -2.91 -3.82 -12.41
C GLN A 60 -2.63 -5.23 -12.92
N GLN A 61 -1.67 -5.41 -13.84
CA GLN A 61 -1.27 -6.72 -14.35
C GLN A 61 -0.83 -7.68 -13.23
N ARG A 62 -0.08 -7.19 -12.24
CA ARG A 62 0.34 -8.00 -11.08
C ARG A 62 -0.83 -8.32 -10.15
N ALA A 63 -1.74 -7.36 -9.96
CA ALA A 63 -2.95 -7.49 -9.18
C ALA A 63 -3.89 -8.56 -9.76
N ASP A 64 -4.11 -8.53 -11.08
CA ASP A 64 -4.94 -9.50 -11.79
C ASP A 64 -4.33 -10.90 -11.74
N ALA A 65 -3.02 -11.01 -11.97
CA ALA A 65 -2.32 -12.29 -11.84
C ALA A 65 -2.44 -12.89 -10.42
N LEU A 66 -2.44 -12.06 -9.37
CA LEU A 66 -2.64 -12.52 -8.00
C LEU A 66 -4.07 -13.04 -7.77
N LYS A 67 -5.08 -12.40 -8.37
CA LYS A 67 -6.49 -12.85 -8.28
C LYS A 67 -6.73 -14.18 -8.99
N ASP A 68 -6.06 -14.39 -10.12
CA ASP A 68 -6.19 -15.59 -10.94
C ASP A 68 -5.43 -16.81 -10.36
N GLY A 69 -5.25 -16.86 -9.03
CA GLY A 69 -4.53 -17.93 -8.34
C GLY A 69 -3.01 -17.77 -8.33
N GLY A 70 -2.51 -16.59 -8.65
CA GLY A 70 -1.08 -16.27 -8.56
C GLY A 70 -0.56 -16.24 -7.13
N THR A 71 0.76 -16.06 -7.00
CA THR A 71 1.45 -16.00 -5.72
C THR A 71 1.60 -14.56 -5.21
N PRO A 72 1.73 -14.35 -3.88
CA PRO A 72 2.08 -13.05 -3.33
C PRO A 72 3.30 -12.44 -4.02
N PHE A 73 3.27 -11.12 -4.22
CA PHE A 73 4.32 -10.42 -4.95
C PHE A 73 4.76 -9.14 -4.25
N SER A 74 5.93 -8.64 -4.67
CA SER A 74 6.43 -7.35 -4.23
C SER A 74 6.60 -6.43 -5.44
N ILE A 75 6.24 -5.16 -5.29
CA ILE A 75 6.37 -4.16 -6.34
C ILE A 75 6.88 -2.85 -5.76
N THR A 76 7.91 -2.28 -6.41
CA THR A 76 8.37 -0.92 -6.13
C THR A 76 7.75 0.02 -7.15
N LYS A 77 7.03 1.03 -6.68
CA LYS A 77 6.30 1.98 -7.52
C LYS A 77 6.21 3.35 -6.85
N ARG A 78 5.73 4.32 -7.61
CA ARG A 78 5.44 5.67 -7.11
C ARG A 78 3.99 5.76 -6.65
N TYR A 79 3.84 6.29 -5.45
CA TYR A 79 2.58 6.82 -4.96
C TYR A 79 2.50 8.33 -5.13
N VAL A 80 1.29 8.83 -5.34
CA VAL A 80 0.93 10.25 -5.38
C VAL A 80 0.12 10.56 -4.12
N GLY A 81 0.69 11.38 -3.24
CA GLY A 81 0.02 11.85 -2.02
C GLY A 81 -1.12 12.82 -2.32
N ALA A 82 -1.90 13.17 -1.30
CA ALA A 82 -3.00 14.14 -1.41
C ALA A 82 -2.53 15.55 -1.83
N ASP A 83 -1.27 15.86 -1.60
CA ASP A 83 -0.58 17.12 -1.93
C ASP A 83 0.32 16.99 -3.17
N ASP A 84 0.03 16.02 -4.05
CA ASP A 84 0.77 15.71 -5.28
C ASP A 84 2.23 15.27 -5.09
N ARG A 85 2.68 15.07 -3.84
CA ARG A 85 4.04 14.57 -3.59
C ARG A 85 4.20 13.15 -4.10
N ILE A 86 5.37 12.86 -4.67
CA ILE A 86 5.72 11.51 -5.11
C ILE A 86 6.43 10.77 -3.98
N LEU A 87 5.89 9.61 -3.59
CA LEU A 87 6.49 8.71 -2.61
C LEU A 87 6.90 7.40 -3.28
N TRP A 88 8.17 7.04 -3.19
CA TRP A 88 8.61 5.70 -3.59
C TRP A 88 8.24 4.68 -2.50
N VAL A 89 7.44 3.69 -2.87
CA VAL A 89 6.99 2.63 -1.97
C VAL A 89 7.38 1.27 -2.52
N THR A 90 7.67 0.34 -1.61
CA THR A 90 7.75 -1.09 -1.94
C THR A 90 6.60 -1.76 -1.22
N ASN A 91 5.62 -2.23 -1.99
CA ASN A 91 4.48 -2.95 -1.45
C ASN A 91 4.77 -4.45 -1.51
N HIS A 92 4.42 -5.14 -0.43
CA HIS A 92 4.32 -6.60 -0.39
C HIS A 92 2.82 -6.94 -0.36
N ILE A 93 2.32 -7.61 -1.39
CA ILE A 93 0.89 -7.83 -1.60
C ILE A 93 0.61 -9.33 -1.54
N SER A 94 -0.29 -9.73 -0.65
CA SER A 94 -0.76 -11.10 -0.49
C SER A 94 -2.29 -11.11 -0.42
N LEU A 95 -2.92 -12.05 -1.13
CA LEU A 95 -4.33 -12.37 -0.94
C LEU A 95 -4.43 -13.36 0.22
N PHE A 96 -5.36 -13.14 1.14
CA PHE A 96 -5.73 -14.13 2.15
C PHE A 96 -7.25 -14.25 2.17
N ASN A 97 -7.74 -15.48 2.24
CA ASN A 97 -9.17 -15.72 2.37
C ASN A 97 -9.52 -15.57 3.86
N ALA A 98 -10.14 -14.45 4.23
CA ALA A 98 -10.86 -14.42 5.50
C ALA A 98 -12.02 -15.41 5.33
N GLY A 99 -12.02 -16.50 6.09
CA GLY A 99 -13.12 -17.47 6.07
C GLY A 99 -14.48 -16.79 6.27
N PRO A 100 -15.60 -17.52 6.08
CA PRO A 100 -16.93 -16.93 6.21
C PRO A 100 -17.04 -16.14 7.51
N ARG A 101 -17.54 -14.89 7.43
CA ARG A 101 -17.93 -14.13 8.62
C ARG A 101 -19.01 -14.95 9.32
N GLY A 102 -18.66 -15.56 10.44
CA GLY A 102 -19.61 -16.25 11.31
C GLY A 102 -20.68 -15.32 11.83
#